data_AF-A0A973PPN0-F1
#
_entry.id   AF-A0A973PPN0-F1
#
_cell.length_a   1.000
_cell.length_b   1.000
_cell.length_c   1.000
_cell.angle_alpha   90.00
_cell.angle_beta   90.00
_cell.angle_gamma   90.00
#
_symmetry.space_group_name_H-M   'P 1'
#
loop_
_entity.id
_entity.type
_entity.pdbx_description
1 polymer ?
#
loop_
_entity_poly.entity_id
_entity_poly.type
_entity_poly.pdbx_seq_one_letter_code
_entity_poly.pdbx_strand_id
1 'polypeptide(L)'
;MIAIAWINLVRLVRDRMNIFVVAVFPIILILVLGLSFGGEGKPRLGVTGGNGPLATQLVSALAASGRLELVRVADEAEARDDV
;
A
#
# COMPACT_ATOMS: atom_id res chain seq x y z
N MET A 1 -24.48 -34.53 11.13
CA MET A 1 -23.61 -33.61 10.33
C MET A 1 -23.06 -32.46 11.17
N ILE A 2 -23.88 -31.60 11.77
CA ILE A 2 -23.44 -30.43 12.55
C ILE A 2 -22.50 -30.79 13.71
N ALA A 3 -22.77 -31.88 14.44
CA ALA A 3 -21.92 -32.32 15.55
C ALA A 3 -20.45 -32.59 15.13
N ILE A 4 -20.26 -33.20 13.96
CA ILE A 4 -18.91 -33.50 13.41
C ILE A 4 -18.21 -32.20 13.01
N ALA A 5 -18.94 -31.28 12.36
CA ALA A 5 -18.40 -29.97 12.00
C ALA A 5 -17.97 -29.18 13.24
N TRP A 6 -18.79 -29.17 14.29
CA TRP A 6 -18.51 -28.50 15.55
C TRP A 6 -17.24 -29.03 16.23
N ILE A 7 -17.10 -30.35 16.32
CA ILE A 7 -15.94 -30.99 16.94
C ILE A 7 -14.65 -30.63 16.19
N ASN A 8 -14.68 -30.64 14.86
CA ASN A 8 -13.52 -30.27 14.05
C ASN A 8 -13.17 -28.78 14.19
N LEU A 9 -14.17 -27.90 14.25
CA LEU A 9 -13.94 -26.47 14.46
C LEU A 9 -13.30 -26.19 15.82
N VAL A 10 -13.81 -26.80 16.89
CA VAL A 10 -13.23 -26.67 18.25
C VAL A 10 -11.81 -27.24 18.28
N ARG A 11 -11.54 -28.35 17.58
CA ARG A 11 -10.20 -28.94 17.49
C ARG A 11 -9.22 -28.03 16.73
N LEU A 12 -9.67 -27.39 15.65
CA LEU A 12 -8.87 -26.43 14.89
C LEU A 12 -8.41 -25.26 15.77
N VAL A 13 -9.30 -24.74 16.62
CA VAL A 13 -8.97 -23.59 17.49
C VAL A 13 -8.35 -23.97 18.83
N ARG A 14 -8.30 -25.26 19.21
CA ARG A 14 -7.72 -25.70 20.49
C ARG A 14 -6.31 -26.27 20.34
N ASP A 15 -5.95 -26.68 19.14
CA ASP A 15 -4.59 -27.12 18.82
C ASP A 15 -3.71 -25.89 18.53
N ARG A 16 -2.62 -25.74 19.30
CA ARG A 16 -1.68 -24.61 19.19
C ARG A 16 -1.07 -24.52 17.80
N MET A 17 -0.82 -25.64 17.14
CA MET A 17 -0.24 -25.67 15.80
C MET A 17 -1.24 -25.20 14.75
N ASN A 18 -2.51 -25.60 14.88
CA ASN A 18 -3.56 -25.16 13.98
C ASN A 18 -3.86 -23.67 14.11
N ILE A 19 -3.90 -23.12 15.34
CA ILE A 19 -4.05 -21.68 15.55
C ILE A 19 -2.88 -20.91 14.93
N PHE A 20 -1.66 -21.43 15.08
CA PHE A 20 -0.48 -20.81 14.48
C PHE A 20 -0.63 -20.69 12.97
N VAL A 21 -1.01 -21.78 12.30
CA VAL A 21 -1.15 -21.80 10.84
C VAL A 21 -2.33 -20.95 10.34
N VAL A 22 -3.46 -20.95 11.03
CA VAL A 22 -4.68 -20.26 10.55
C VAL A 22 -4.72 -18.78 10.89
N ALA A 23 -4.08 -18.36 11.99
CA ALA A 23 -4.10 -16.97 12.44
C ALA A 23 -2.71 -16.32 12.40
N VAL A 24 -1.72 -16.92 13.06
CA VAL A 24 -0.41 -16.29 13.28
C VAL A 24 0.38 -16.19 11.98
N PHE A 25 0.44 -17.27 11.21
CA PHE A 25 1.19 -17.32 9.95
C PHE A 25 0.66 -16.31 8.91
N PRO A 26 -0.66 -16.20 8.66
CA PRO A 26 -1.20 -15.15 7.78
C PRO A 26 -0.89 -13.74 8.27
N ILE A 27 -0.97 -13.48 9.58
CA ILE A 27 -0.63 -12.17 10.14
C ILE A 27 0.85 -11.85 9.89
N ILE A 28 1.75 -12.81 10.14
CA ILE A 28 3.18 -12.66 9.87
C ILE A 28 3.40 -12.41 8.38
N LEU A 29 2.74 -13.15 7.49
CA LEU A 29 2.87 -12.97 6.06
C LEU A 29 2.43 -11.57 5.62
N ILE A 30 1.27 -11.10 6.05
CA ILE A 30 0.77 -9.75 5.75
C ILE A 30 1.71 -8.69 6.32
N LEU A 31 2.25 -8.89 7.53
CA LEU A 31 3.21 -7.97 8.12
C LEU A 31 4.52 -7.92 7.33
N VAL A 32 5.07 -9.08 6.95
CA VAL A 32 6.28 -9.16 6.14
C VAL A 32 6.05 -8.51 4.78
N LEU A 33 4.95 -8.83 4.09
CA LEU A 33 4.58 -8.16 2.84
C LEU A 33 4.43 -6.64 3.05
N GLY A 34 3.76 -6.21 4.12
CA GLY A 34 3.60 -4.80 4.46
C GLY A 34 4.92 -4.11 4.75
N LEU A 35 5.89 -4.78 5.37
CA LEU A 35 7.23 -4.22 5.61
C LEU A 35 8.10 -4.23 4.36
N SER A 36 7.96 -5.27 3.51
CA SER A 36 8.70 -5.40 2.26
C SER A 36 8.21 -4.42 1.18
N PHE A 37 6.89 -4.18 1.11
CA PHE A 37 6.25 -3.38 0.05
C PHE A 37 5.65 -2.06 0.54
N GLY A 38 5.30 -1.94 1.82
CA GLY A 38 4.71 -0.72 2.38
C GLY A 38 5.70 0.41 2.64
N GLY A 39 6.99 0.19 2.37
CA GLY A 39 8.05 1.21 2.39
C GLY A 39 8.28 1.91 1.05
N GLU A 40 7.62 1.51 -0.03
CA GLU A 40 7.68 2.27 -1.28
C GLU A 40 7.13 3.68 -1.01
N GLY A 41 7.99 4.68 -1.24
CA GLY A 41 7.76 6.07 -0.88
C GLY A 41 6.46 6.64 -1.45
N LYS A 42 6.09 7.82 -0.96
CA LYS A 42 4.90 8.53 -1.44
C LYS A 42 4.82 8.45 -2.97
N PRO A 43 3.66 8.11 -3.57
CA PRO A 43 3.55 8.00 -5.01
C PRO A 43 4.12 9.25 -5.67
N ARG A 44 5.10 9.06 -6.54
CA ARG A 44 5.78 10.14 -7.26
C ARG A 44 4.85 10.61 -8.37
N LEU A 45 4.76 11.92 -8.55
CA LEU A 45 3.93 12.53 -9.59
C LEU A 45 4.76 13.58 -10.34
N GLY A 46 4.99 13.30 -11.63
CA GLY A 46 5.67 14.19 -12.55
C GLY A 46 4.74 15.32 -12.98
N VAL A 47 5.22 16.56 -12.88
CA VAL A 47 4.47 17.75 -13.30
C VAL A 47 5.22 18.45 -14.42
N THR A 48 4.76 18.27 -15.66
CA THR A 48 5.25 19.01 -16.84
C THR A 48 4.32 20.16 -17.22
N GLY A 49 4.88 21.21 -17.82
CA GLY A 49 4.13 22.36 -18.34
C GLY A 49 3.42 23.21 -17.29
N GLY A 50 2.77 24.28 -17.77
CA GLY A 50 1.92 25.17 -16.99
C GLY A 50 2.65 26.03 -15.96
N ASN A 51 2.95 27.29 -16.34
CA ASN A 51 3.54 28.29 -15.43
C ASN A 51 2.52 29.36 -15.00
N GLY A 52 1.25 29.17 -15.36
CA GLY A 52 0.17 30.10 -15.03
C GLY A 52 -0.25 30.02 -13.56
N PRO A 53 -0.93 31.06 -13.03
CA PRO A 53 -1.34 31.13 -11.63
C PRO A 53 -2.16 29.92 -11.14
N LEU A 54 -3.04 29.38 -12.00
CA LEU A 54 -3.86 28.20 -11.69
C LEU A 54 -2.99 26.93 -11.55
N ALA A 55 -2.01 26.75 -12.44
CA ALA A 55 -1.11 25.61 -12.39
C ALA A 55 -0.27 25.65 -11.10
N THR A 56 0.23 26.81 -10.71
CA THR A 56 0.94 26.99 -9.44
C THR A 56 0.07 26.69 -8.22
N GLN A 57 -1.19 27.15 -8.22
CA GLN A 57 -2.13 26.87 -7.12
C GLN A 57 -2.44 25.38 -7.01
N LEU A 58 -2.69 24.69 -8.14
CA LEU A 58 -2.96 23.26 -8.16
C LEU A 58 -1.76 22.45 -7.63
N VAL A 59 -0.56 22.74 -8.11
CA VAL A 59 0.68 22.06 -7.66
C VAL A 59 0.91 22.31 -6.17
N SER A 60 0.66 23.52 -5.69
CA SER A 60 0.79 23.86 -4.27
C SER A 60 -0.22 23.12 -3.40
N ALA A 61 -1.47 22.98 -3.85
CA ALA A 61 -2.50 22.22 -3.15
C ALA A 61 -2.16 20.71 -3.09
N LEU A 62 -1.62 20.16 -4.18
CA LEU A 62 -1.15 18.77 -4.21
C LEU A 62 0.05 18.56 -3.28
N ALA A 63 1.00 19.49 -3.25
CA ALA A 63 2.15 19.44 -2.35
C ALA A 63 1.72 19.46 -0.87
N ALA A 64 0.78 20.34 -0.54
CA ALA A 64 0.25 20.49 0.82
C ALA A 64 -0.49 19.24 1.33
N SER A 65 -0.98 18.37 0.44
CA SER A 65 -1.62 17.10 0.84
C SER A 65 -0.66 16.14 1.54
N GLY A 66 0.65 16.26 1.29
CA GLY A 66 1.68 15.41 1.88
C GLY A 66 1.63 13.93 1.46
N ARG A 67 0.72 13.56 0.55
CA ARG A 67 0.51 12.19 0.06
C ARG A 67 1.33 11.82 -1.16
N LEU A 68 1.87 12.82 -1.85
CA LEU A 68 2.58 12.69 -3.12
C LEU A 68 3.97 13.29 -2.99
N GLU A 69 4.90 12.72 -3.74
CA GLU A 69 6.20 13.34 -3.99
C GLU A 69 6.15 13.99 -5.38
N LEU A 70 6.13 15.31 -5.42
CA LEU A 70 6.01 16.05 -6.68
C LEU A 70 7.39 16.26 -7.29
N VAL A 71 7.55 15.84 -8.55
CA VAL A 71 8.79 16.01 -9.33
C VAL A 71 8.48 16.90 -10.52
N ARG A 72 9.24 17.99 -10.68
CA ARG A 72 9.16 18.81 -11.89
C ARG A 72 10.00 18.17 -12.97
N VAL A 73 9.35 17.87 -14.10
CA VAL A 73 9.98 17.29 -15.30
C VAL A 73 9.79 18.23 -16.49
N ALA A 74 10.70 18.18 -17.46
CA ALA A 74 10.65 19.02 -18.64
C ALA A 74 9.49 18.62 -19.56
N ASP A 75 9.29 17.32 -19.77
CA ASP A 75 8.30 16.81 -20.71
C ASP A 75 7.68 15.48 -20.25
N GLU A 76 6.75 14.97 -21.05
CA GLU A 76 6.04 13.72 -20.78
C GLU A 76 6.95 12.49 -20.94
N ALA A 77 7.98 12.56 -21.78
CA ALA A 77 8.90 11.44 -21.96
C ALA A 77 9.73 11.24 -20.69
N GLU A 78 10.25 12.33 -20.12
CA GLU A 78 10.95 12.31 -18.83
C GLU A 78 10.03 11.85 -17.69
N ALA A 79 8.75 12.25 -17.69
CA ALA A 79 7.78 11.76 -16.70
C ALA A 79 7.56 10.24 -16.74
N ARG A 80 7.72 9.58 -17.90
CA ARG A 80 7.51 8.13 -18.02
C ARG A 80 8.72 7.31 -17.60
N ASP A 81 9.92 7.87 -17.76
CA ASP A 81 11.17 7.18 -17.46
C ASP A 81 11.57 7.38 -15.98
N ASP A 82 11.32 8.58 -15.42
CA ASP A 82 11.83 8.98 -14.10
C ASP A 82 10.78 8.99 -12.98
N VAL A 83 9.49 8.77 -13.25
CA VAL A 83 8.38 8.80 -12.27
C VAL A 83 7.48 7.57 -12.39
#